data_AF-A0AB40B713-F1
#
_entry.id   AF-A0AB40B713-F1
#
_cell.length_a   1.000
_cell.length_b   1.000
_cell.length_c   1.000
_cell.angle_alpha   90.00
_cell.angle_beta   90.00
_cell.angle_gamma   90.00
#
_symmetry.space_group_name_H-M   'P 1'
#
loop_
_entity.id
_entity.type
_entity.pdbx_description
1 polymer ?
#
loop_
_entity_poly.entity_id
_entity_poly.type
_entity_poly.pdbx_seq_one_letter_code
_entity_poly.pdbx_strand_id
1 'polypeptide(L)'
;MKRYGLLLLLHRRTIFSFFYLLIQWTFLHAYSANLTLESRKTECTGSTDKQNSNFSANLNSLLSTLEAKSLSSLSTNQTSGDSPATVFGLYFCTGDLSKDNCQACIQTAIKDIIDTCPSSKQAIIWYDYCELRYSDVNFFGVPDTNGFSMINDKENTTSTRPVEVVSQLVREAPTTPLMFKSQALIS
;
A
#
# COMPACT_ATOMS: atom_id res chain seq x y z
N MET A 1 -23.48 -43.79 48.79
CA MET A 1 -22.53 -43.89 47.65
C MET A 1 -23.00 -43.22 46.34
N LYS A 2 -24.31 -43.04 46.06
CA LYS A 2 -24.78 -42.43 44.78
C LYS A 2 -24.64 -40.89 44.65
N ARG A 3 -24.49 -40.14 45.75
CA ARG A 3 -24.41 -38.65 45.73
C ARG A 3 -23.07 -38.09 45.21
N TYR A 4 -21.96 -38.80 45.39
CA TYR A 4 -20.64 -38.35 44.91
C TYR A 4 -20.45 -38.52 43.40
N GLY A 5 -21.13 -39.50 42.78
CA GLY A 5 -21.05 -39.75 41.34
C GLY A 5 -21.64 -38.62 40.49
N LEU A 6 -22.74 -38.00 40.93
CA LEU A 6 -23.37 -36.89 40.22
C LEU A 6 -22.55 -35.59 40.33
N LEU A 7 -21.94 -35.34 41.49
CA LEU A 7 -21.02 -34.20 41.69
C LEU A 7 -19.76 -34.34 40.82
N LEU A 8 -19.17 -35.54 40.72
CA LEU A 8 -18.01 -35.81 39.88
C LEU A 8 -18.32 -35.62 38.38
N LEU A 9 -19.53 -35.97 37.94
CA LEU A 9 -19.97 -35.78 36.55
C LEU A 9 -20.24 -34.31 36.19
N LEU A 10 -20.80 -33.53 37.12
CA LEU A 10 -21.03 -32.10 36.95
C LEU A 10 -19.71 -31.33 36.91
N HIS A 11 -18.77 -31.67 37.79
CA HIS A 11 -17.43 -31.09 37.83
C HIS A 11 -16.60 -31.41 36.57
N ARG A 12 -16.79 -32.61 36.00
CA ARG A 12 -16.14 -33.00 34.73
C ARG A 12 -16.70 -32.21 33.54
N ARG A 13 -18.01 -31.95 33.49
CA ARG A 13 -18.63 -31.12 32.43
C ARG A 13 -18.21 -29.65 32.47
N THR A 14 -18.12 -29.05 33.65
CA THR A 14 -17.69 -27.65 33.80
C THR A 14 -16.22 -27.47 33.43
N ILE A 15 -15.35 -28.41 33.80
CA ILE A 15 -13.94 -28.43 33.41
C ILE A 15 -13.78 -28.49 31.88
N PHE A 16 -14.47 -29.42 31.21
CA PHE A 16 -14.37 -29.57 29.75
C PHE A 16 -14.86 -28.33 29.00
N SER A 17 -15.92 -27.67 29.50
CA SER A 17 -16.44 -26.42 28.93
C SER A 17 -15.46 -25.26 29.09
N PHE A 18 -14.76 -25.16 30.23
CA PHE A 18 -13.72 -24.15 30.45
C PHE A 18 -12.52 -24.36 29.53
N PHE A 19 -12.04 -25.59 29.38
CA PHE A 19 -10.94 -25.88 28.46
C PHE A 19 -11.32 -25.59 27.00
N TYR A 20 -12.55 -25.91 26.57
CA TYR A 20 -13.02 -25.58 25.22
C TYR A 20 -13.07 -24.07 24.97
N LEU A 21 -13.56 -23.28 25.94
CA LEU A 21 -13.59 -21.82 25.84
C LEU A 21 -12.18 -21.21 25.83
N LEU A 22 -11.23 -21.75 26.63
CA LEU A 22 -9.83 -21.31 26.62
C LEU A 22 -9.15 -21.62 25.28
N ILE A 23 -9.41 -22.78 24.69
CA ILE A 23 -8.91 -23.15 23.36
C ILE A 23 -9.49 -22.22 22.29
N GLN A 24 -10.79 -21.93 22.32
CA GLN A 24 -11.40 -20.98 21.39
C GLN A 24 -10.80 -19.58 21.54
N TRP A 25 -10.49 -19.15 22.77
CA TRP A 25 -9.86 -17.86 23.04
C TRP A 25 -8.42 -17.78 22.51
N THR A 26 -7.64 -18.86 22.62
CA THR A 26 -6.29 -18.91 22.01
C THR A 26 -6.35 -18.93 20.49
N PHE A 27 -7.35 -19.58 19.89
CA PHE A 27 -7.55 -19.58 18.44
C PHE A 27 -7.95 -18.20 17.90
N LEU A 28 -8.71 -17.39 18.66
CA LEU A 28 -8.98 -16.00 18.28
C LEU A 28 -7.74 -15.09 18.39
N HIS A 29 -6.88 -15.28 19.38
CA HIS A 29 -5.66 -14.46 19.55
C HIS A 29 -4.52 -14.88 18.60
N ALA A 30 -4.57 -16.08 18.03
CA ALA A 30 -3.55 -16.60 17.12
C ALA A 30 -3.85 -16.31 15.64
N TYR A 31 -5.04 -15.83 15.29
CA TYR A 31 -5.38 -15.46 13.92
C TYR A 31 -4.93 -14.02 13.64
N SER A 32 -3.62 -13.77 13.63
CA SER A 32 -3.10 -12.58 12.96
C SER A 32 -3.18 -12.84 11.45
N ALA A 33 -4.05 -12.10 10.75
CA ALA A 33 -4.00 -12.06 9.29
C ALA A 33 -2.70 -11.32 8.92
N ASN A 34 -1.62 -12.06 8.70
CA ASN A 34 -0.39 -11.48 8.20
C ASN A 34 -0.64 -11.02 6.76
N LEU A 35 -0.27 -9.77 6.46
CA LEU A 35 -0.39 -9.20 5.13
C LEU A 35 0.60 -9.92 4.19
N THR A 36 0.09 -10.57 3.14
CA THR A 36 0.93 -11.13 2.08
C THR A 36 1.30 -10.01 1.11
N LEU A 37 2.58 -9.67 1.02
CA LEU A 37 3.09 -8.61 0.14
C LEU A 37 3.78 -9.24 -1.07
N GLU A 38 3.09 -9.24 -2.20
CA GLU A 38 3.65 -9.58 -3.51
C GLU A 38 3.45 -8.36 -4.42
N SER A 39 4.51 -7.95 -5.13
CA SER A 39 4.40 -6.83 -6.06
C SER A 39 3.63 -7.27 -7.29
N ARG A 40 2.58 -6.53 -7.63
CA ARG A 40 1.77 -6.80 -8.83
C ARG A 40 2.47 -6.32 -10.09
N LYS A 41 3.17 -5.19 -10.00
CA LYS A 41 3.86 -4.56 -11.13
C LYS A 41 4.93 -3.61 -10.61
N THR A 42 6.02 -3.50 -11.38
CA THR A 42 7.05 -2.47 -11.18
C THR A 42 7.39 -1.87 -12.54
N GLU A 43 7.47 -0.55 -12.63
CA GLU A 43 7.94 0.16 -13.82
C GLU A 43 9.13 1.04 -13.46
N CYS A 44 10.17 0.97 -14.28
CA CYS A 44 11.40 1.73 -14.13
C CYS A 44 11.65 2.52 -15.43
N THR A 45 11.83 3.84 -15.35
CA THR A 45 12.13 4.68 -16.51
C THR A 45 13.16 5.78 -16.21
N GLY A 46 13.81 6.27 -17.27
CA GLY A 46 14.95 7.19 -17.17
C GLY A 46 16.19 6.48 -16.62
N SER A 47 17.38 7.04 -16.91
CA SER A 47 18.64 6.54 -16.36
C SER A 47 19.35 7.67 -15.62
N THR A 48 19.91 7.35 -14.44
CA THR A 48 20.85 8.25 -13.76
C THR A 48 22.14 8.34 -14.55
N ASP A 49 22.24 9.34 -15.42
CA ASP A 49 23.53 9.74 -15.98
C ASP A 49 24.49 10.11 -14.83
N LYS A 50 25.77 9.77 -14.99
CA LYS A 50 26.86 10.09 -14.03
C LYS A 50 26.95 11.59 -13.68
N GLN A 51 26.24 12.48 -14.39
CA GLN A 51 26.23 13.93 -14.15
C GLN A 51 25.38 14.38 -12.95
N ASN A 52 24.42 13.59 -12.46
CA ASN A 52 23.57 13.99 -11.31
C ASN A 52 23.99 13.27 -10.02
N SER A 53 25.18 13.60 -9.49
CA SER A 53 25.73 12.99 -8.26
C SER A 53 24.81 13.10 -7.04
N ASN A 54 23.93 14.10 -7.02
CA ASN A 54 23.07 14.38 -5.86
C ASN A 54 21.69 13.71 -5.94
N PHE A 55 21.28 13.18 -7.10
CA PHE A 55 19.95 12.58 -7.25
C PHE A 55 19.76 11.37 -6.34
N SER A 56 20.76 10.49 -6.26
CA SER A 56 20.72 9.31 -5.38
C SER A 56 20.63 9.69 -3.90
N ALA A 57 21.36 10.72 -3.47
CA ALA A 57 21.28 11.22 -2.09
C ALA A 57 19.90 11.80 -1.77
N ASN A 58 19.35 12.61 -2.69
CA ASN A 58 18.02 13.20 -2.54
C ASN A 58 16.92 12.14 -2.57
N LEU A 59 17.05 11.11 -3.42
CA LEU A 59 16.16 9.96 -3.47
C LEU A 59 16.20 9.18 -2.15
N ASN A 60 17.37 8.88 -1.60
CA ASN A 60 17.48 8.20 -0.31
C ASN A 60 16.81 9.02 0.82
N SER A 61 17.06 10.33 0.85
CA SER A 61 16.41 11.23 1.81
C SER A 61 14.89 11.28 1.66
N LEU A 62 14.40 11.27 0.41
CA LEU A 62 12.97 11.20 0.09
C LEU A 62 12.36 9.91 0.61
N LEU A 63 12.95 8.76 0.30
CA LEU A 63 12.44 7.44 0.70
C LEU A 63 12.41 7.29 2.22
N SER A 64 13.44 7.74 2.94
CA SER A 64 13.43 7.77 4.41
C SER A 64 12.32 8.67 4.97
N THR A 65 12.04 9.81 4.32
CA THR A 65 10.95 10.70 4.73
C THR A 65 9.59 10.06 4.50
N LEU A 66 9.40 9.38 3.36
CA LEU A 66 8.17 8.66 3.05
C LEU A 66 7.92 7.53 4.06
N GLU A 67 8.94 6.74 4.37
CA GLU A 67 8.87 5.70 5.39
C GLU A 67 8.45 6.28 6.75
N ALA A 68 9.09 7.36 7.21
CA ALA A 68 8.74 8.02 8.47
C ALA A 68 7.28 8.55 8.48
N LYS A 69 6.77 9.01 7.34
CA LYS A 69 5.37 9.47 7.24
C LYS A 69 4.37 8.33 7.33
N SER A 70 4.71 7.12 6.84
CA SER A 70 3.83 5.94 6.87
C SER A 70 3.46 5.47 8.29
N LEU A 71 4.24 5.87 9.30
CA LEU A 71 3.89 5.67 10.71
C LEU A 71 2.57 6.34 11.13
N SER A 72 2.18 7.41 10.44
CA SER A 72 1.09 8.30 10.89
C SER A 72 0.02 8.55 9.84
N SER A 73 0.31 8.31 8.57
CA SER A 73 -0.58 8.58 7.43
C SER A 73 -0.66 7.38 6.49
N LEU A 74 -1.81 7.23 5.82
CA LEU A 74 -2.01 6.24 4.76
C LEU A 74 -1.58 6.79 3.39
N SER A 75 -1.29 8.08 3.28
CA SER A 75 -0.76 8.67 2.05
C SER A 75 0.02 9.96 2.32
N THR A 76 0.97 10.27 1.45
CA THR A 76 1.68 11.54 1.47
C THR A 76 2.36 11.77 0.12
N ASN A 77 2.65 13.04 -0.19
CA ASN A 77 3.63 13.41 -1.21
C ASN A 77 4.77 14.20 -0.55
N GLN A 78 5.98 14.07 -1.07
CA GLN A 78 7.18 14.73 -0.56
C GLN A 78 8.09 15.12 -1.73
N THR A 79 8.87 16.17 -1.51
CA THR A 79 9.89 16.64 -2.44
C THR A 79 11.22 16.69 -1.70
N SER A 80 12.30 16.27 -2.34
CA SER A 80 13.64 16.27 -1.77
C SER A 80 14.65 16.90 -2.73
N GLY A 81 15.48 17.78 -2.19
CA GLY A 81 16.54 18.47 -2.92
C GLY A 81 16.06 19.54 -3.91
N ASP A 82 17.04 20.22 -4.51
CA ASP A 82 16.84 21.34 -5.43
C ASP A 82 17.30 21.02 -6.86
N SER A 83 16.82 21.82 -7.81
CA SER A 83 17.20 21.71 -9.23
C SER A 83 18.72 21.77 -9.39
N PRO A 84 19.34 20.90 -10.21
CA PRO A 84 18.73 19.97 -11.17
C PRO A 84 18.52 18.54 -10.64
N ALA A 85 18.58 18.33 -9.32
CA ALA A 85 18.52 17.02 -8.68
C ALA A 85 17.31 16.85 -7.75
N THR A 86 16.25 17.64 -7.95
CA THR A 86 14.98 17.50 -7.22
C THR A 86 14.35 16.14 -7.49
N VAL A 87 13.83 15.52 -6.45
CA VAL A 87 13.09 14.26 -6.52
C VAL A 87 11.72 14.45 -5.92
N PHE A 88 10.69 14.09 -6.67
CA PHE A 88 9.30 14.08 -6.24
C PHE A 88 8.92 12.63 -5.92
N GLY A 89 8.19 12.40 -4.84
CA GLY A 89 7.66 11.07 -4.55
C GLY A 89 6.42 11.09 -3.69
N LEU A 90 5.68 10.00 -3.75
CA LEU A 90 4.51 9.77 -2.94
C LEU A 90 4.34 8.30 -2.64
N TYR A 91 3.53 8.04 -1.62
CA TYR A 91 2.90 6.73 -1.46
C TYR A 91 1.43 6.90 -1.14
N PHE A 92 0.68 5.83 -1.39
CA PHE A 92 -0.69 5.68 -0.93
C PHE A 92 -0.94 4.21 -0.56
N CYS A 93 -1.63 3.99 0.56
CA CYS A 93 -2.13 2.71 1.02
C CYS A 93 -3.66 2.69 0.90
N THR A 94 -4.26 1.51 0.69
CA THR A 94 -5.73 1.39 0.70
C THR A 94 -6.32 1.87 2.03
N GLY A 95 -7.49 2.51 1.97
CA GLY A 95 -8.08 3.20 3.13
C GLY A 95 -8.55 2.27 4.26
N ASP A 96 -8.60 0.97 4.02
CA ASP A 96 -8.97 -0.07 4.98
C ASP A 96 -7.77 -0.69 5.73
N LEU A 97 -6.53 -0.33 5.37
CA LEU A 97 -5.33 -0.77 6.09
C LEU A 97 -5.16 -0.06 7.43
N SER A 98 -4.65 -0.80 8.42
CA SER A 98 -4.06 -0.20 9.61
C SER A 98 -2.77 0.55 9.24
N LYS A 99 -2.37 1.51 10.08
CA LYS A 99 -1.11 2.25 9.90
C LYS A 99 0.11 1.31 9.92
N ASP A 100 0.10 0.32 10.80
CA ASP A 100 1.18 -0.67 10.90
C ASP A 100 1.31 -1.50 9.61
N ASN A 101 0.19 -1.95 9.04
CA ASN A 101 0.18 -2.69 7.79
C ASN A 101 0.59 -1.80 6.60
N CYS A 102 0.16 -0.54 6.58
CA CYS A 102 0.60 0.42 5.58
C CYS A 102 2.11 0.65 5.67
N GLN A 103 2.65 0.90 6.86
CA GLN A 103 4.08 1.06 7.08
C GLN A 103 4.86 -0.18 6.60
N ALA A 104 4.41 -1.38 6.97
CA ALA A 104 5.05 -2.62 6.50
C ALA A 104 5.06 -2.70 4.96
N CYS A 105 3.94 -2.37 4.32
CA CYS A 105 3.84 -2.33 2.85
C CYS A 105 4.82 -1.32 2.24
N ILE A 106 4.90 -0.10 2.79
CA ILE A 106 5.81 0.95 2.31
C ILE A 106 7.28 0.56 2.51
N GLN A 107 7.64 -0.05 3.65
CA GLN A 107 9.00 -0.54 3.89
C GLN A 107 9.43 -1.59 2.88
N THR A 108 8.55 -2.56 2.59
CA THR A 108 8.79 -3.56 1.54
C THR A 108 8.89 -2.91 0.17
N ALA A 109 7.98 -2.01 -0.18
CA ALA A 109 7.99 -1.30 -1.46
C ALA A 109 9.28 -0.49 -1.67
N ILE A 110 9.78 0.19 -0.64
CA ILE A 110 11.04 0.94 -0.69
C ILE A 110 12.22 0.02 -0.98
N LYS A 111 12.28 -1.13 -0.31
CA LYS A 111 13.34 -2.11 -0.56
C LYS A 111 13.28 -2.64 -1.99
N ASP A 112 12.11 -3.12 -2.40
CA ASP A 112 11.93 -3.80 -3.67
C ASP A 112 12.11 -2.85 -4.87
N ILE A 113 11.70 -1.58 -4.75
CA ILE A 113 11.88 -0.59 -5.83
C ILE A 113 13.35 -0.20 -6.04
N ILE A 114 14.15 -0.17 -4.96
CA ILE A 114 15.60 0.08 -5.06
C ILE A 114 16.29 -1.11 -5.72
N ASP A 115 15.95 -2.32 -5.28
CA ASP A 115 16.55 -3.56 -5.81
C ASP A 115 16.17 -3.78 -7.29
N THR A 116 14.93 -3.45 -7.67
CA THR A 116 14.42 -3.64 -9.04
C THR A 116 14.83 -2.51 -9.99
N CYS A 117 14.91 -1.26 -9.51
CA CYS A 117 15.19 -0.08 -10.32
C CYS A 117 16.48 0.69 -9.88
N PRO A 118 17.66 0.05 -9.81
CA PRO A 118 18.85 0.61 -9.13
C PRO A 118 19.46 1.86 -9.77
N SER A 119 19.11 2.19 -11.01
CA SER A 119 19.65 3.35 -11.75
C SER A 119 18.58 4.13 -12.50
N SER A 120 17.33 4.04 -12.05
CA SER A 120 16.22 4.73 -12.68
C SER A 120 15.99 6.10 -12.05
N LYS A 121 15.63 7.08 -12.87
CA LYS A 121 15.23 8.42 -12.37
C LYS A 121 13.76 8.47 -11.99
N GLN A 122 12.98 7.53 -12.51
CA GLN A 122 11.56 7.41 -12.23
C GLN A 122 11.25 5.94 -12.01
N ALA A 123 10.51 5.65 -10.95
CA ALA A 123 9.99 4.31 -10.74
C ALA A 123 8.67 4.35 -10.00
N ILE A 124 7.87 3.32 -10.23
CA ILE A 124 6.64 3.05 -9.51
C ILE A 124 6.53 1.55 -9.26
N ILE A 125 6.11 1.19 -8.05
CA ILE A 125 5.82 -0.20 -7.66
C ILE A 125 4.43 -0.27 -7.06
N TRP A 126 3.67 -1.28 -7.47
CA TRP A 126 2.31 -1.54 -7.00
C TRP A 126 2.25 -2.87 -6.25
N TYR A 127 1.66 -2.82 -5.07
CA TYR A 127 1.17 -3.98 -4.34
C TYR A 127 -0.37 -3.94 -4.34
N ASP A 128 -0.99 -5.03 -3.87
CA ASP A 128 -2.44 -5.05 -3.64
C ASP A 128 -2.89 -3.96 -2.64
N TYR A 129 -2.01 -3.59 -1.71
CA TYR A 129 -2.32 -2.78 -0.54
C TYR A 129 -1.69 -1.38 -0.57
N CYS A 130 -0.62 -1.17 -1.34
CA CYS A 130 0.03 0.13 -1.42
C CYS A 130 0.73 0.37 -2.76
N GLU A 131 0.99 1.63 -3.05
CA GLU A 131 1.79 2.10 -4.18
C GLU A 131 2.89 3.04 -3.66
N LEU A 132 4.08 2.94 -4.26
CA LEU A 132 5.19 3.88 -4.05
C LEU A 132 5.70 4.36 -5.41
N ARG A 133 5.86 5.67 -5.58
CA ARG A 133 6.37 6.29 -6.80
C ARG A 133 7.38 7.38 -6.51
N TYR A 134 8.44 7.46 -7.32
CA TYR A 134 9.34 8.61 -7.38
C TYR A 134 9.64 9.02 -8.83
N SER A 135 10.02 10.29 -9.03
CA SER A 135 10.41 10.84 -10.33
C SER A 135 11.27 12.09 -10.19
N ASP A 136 12.10 12.37 -11.20
CA ASP A 136 12.79 13.64 -11.41
C ASP A 136 11.89 14.72 -12.04
N VAL A 137 10.68 14.36 -12.44
CA VAL A 137 9.65 15.27 -12.99
C VAL A 137 8.48 15.34 -12.01
N ASN A 138 7.98 16.55 -11.74
CA ASN A 138 6.81 16.71 -10.87
C ASN A 138 5.56 16.10 -11.52
N PHE A 139 4.97 15.12 -10.83
CA PHE A 139 3.78 14.39 -11.27
C PHE A 139 2.57 14.57 -10.33
N PHE A 140 2.66 15.44 -9.32
CA PHE A 140 1.57 15.62 -8.36
C PHE A 140 0.33 16.22 -9.01
N GLY A 141 -0.83 15.61 -8.76
CA GLY A 141 -2.10 16.02 -9.35
C GLY A 141 -2.22 15.77 -10.85
N VAL A 142 -1.21 15.14 -11.47
CA VAL A 142 -1.24 14.76 -12.89
C VAL A 142 -1.76 13.33 -13.00
N PRO A 143 -2.90 13.11 -13.67
CA PRO A 143 -3.44 11.76 -13.84
C PRO A 143 -2.52 10.90 -14.71
N ASP A 144 -2.11 9.75 -14.19
CA ASP A 144 -1.40 8.73 -14.96
C ASP A 144 -2.38 7.68 -15.49
N THR A 145 -2.62 7.71 -16.79
CA THR A 145 -3.53 6.77 -17.45
C THR A 145 -2.84 5.50 -17.92
N ASN A 146 -1.51 5.42 -17.84
CA ASN A 146 -0.74 4.28 -18.31
C ASN A 146 -0.68 3.18 -17.22
N GLY A 147 -0.80 3.57 -15.94
CA GLY A 147 -0.82 2.66 -14.79
C GLY A 147 -2.12 1.85 -14.63
N PHE A 148 -3.19 2.17 -15.37
CA PHE A 148 -4.52 1.55 -15.23
C PHE A 148 -4.67 0.13 -15.79
N SER A 149 -3.57 -0.54 -16.14
CA SER A 149 -3.61 -1.89 -16.68
C SER A 149 -3.55 -2.95 -15.58
N MET A 150 -4.58 -3.01 -14.73
CA MET A 150 -4.94 -4.26 -14.05
C MET A 150 -5.71 -5.14 -15.05
N ILE A 151 -5.02 -5.62 -16.09
CA ILE A 151 -5.63 -6.60 -16.99
C ILE A 151 -5.59 -7.93 -16.24
N ASN A 152 -6.74 -8.58 -16.12
CA ASN A 152 -6.78 -9.97 -15.74
C ASN A 152 -6.07 -10.76 -16.85
N ASP A 153 -4.80 -11.14 -16.66
CA ASP A 153 -4.07 -11.98 -17.63
C ASP A 153 -4.78 -13.32 -17.94
N LYS A 154 -5.76 -13.69 -17.10
CA LYS A 154 -6.60 -14.89 -17.27
C LYS A 154 -7.76 -14.70 -18.26
N GLU A 155 -8.11 -13.47 -18.62
CA GLU A 155 -9.14 -13.17 -19.60
C GLU A 155 -8.48 -12.63 -20.87
N ASN A 156 -8.46 -13.44 -21.94
CA ASN A 156 -7.99 -13.05 -23.26
C ASN A 156 -8.97 -12.07 -23.94
N THR A 157 -9.28 -10.96 -23.26
CA THR A 157 -10.24 -9.97 -23.72
C THR A 157 -9.45 -8.85 -24.36
N THR A 158 -9.36 -8.86 -25.70
CA THR A 158 -8.63 -7.87 -26.52
C THR A 158 -9.25 -6.46 -26.50
N SER A 159 -10.27 -6.23 -25.68
CA SER A 159 -11.05 -4.99 -25.64
C SER A 159 -10.40 -3.97 -24.70
N THR A 160 -9.84 -2.92 -25.28
CA THR A 160 -9.28 -1.76 -24.54
C THR A 160 -10.33 -0.74 -24.11
N ARG A 161 -11.59 -0.88 -24.55
CA ARG A 161 -12.68 0.08 -24.29
C ARG A 161 -12.85 0.43 -22.81
N PRO A 162 -12.83 -0.53 -21.85
CA PRO A 162 -12.98 -0.18 -20.44
C PRO A 162 -11.85 0.73 -19.94
N VAL A 163 -10.61 0.44 -20.34
CA VAL A 163 -9.43 1.25 -19.97
C VAL A 163 -9.52 2.64 -20.60
N GLU A 164 -9.96 2.74 -21.85
CA GLU A 164 -10.13 4.01 -22.55
C GLU A 164 -11.16 4.90 -21.84
N VAL A 165 -12.35 4.37 -21.53
CA VAL A 165 -13.41 5.11 -20.83
C VAL A 165 -12.92 5.58 -19.46
N VAL A 166 -12.29 4.70 -18.67
CA VAL A 166 -11.75 5.08 -17.35
C VAL A 166 -10.67 6.15 -17.50
N SER A 167 -9.78 6.03 -18.50
CA SER A 167 -8.73 7.01 -18.75
C SER A 167 -9.27 8.40 -19.08
N GLN A 168 -10.37 8.49 -19.83
CA GLN A 168 -11.06 9.75 -20.13
C GLN A 168 -11.63 10.37 -18.85
N LEU A 169 -12.36 9.59 -18.07
CA LEU A 169 -12.94 10.05 -16.79
C LEU A 169 -11.87 10.56 -15.83
N VAL A 170 -10.74 9.86 -15.73
CA VAL A 170 -9.60 10.24 -14.88
C VAL A 170 -8.96 11.56 -15.35
N ARG A 171 -8.88 11.80 -16.65
CA ARG A 171 -8.36 13.07 -17.21
C ARG A 171 -9.30 14.25 -16.97
N GLU A 172 -10.60 14.01 -16.98
CA GLU A 172 -11.62 15.05 -16.80
C GLU A 172 -11.93 15.34 -15.32
N ALA A 173 -11.66 14.40 -14.42
CA ALA A 173 -11.98 14.53 -12.99
C ALA A 173 -11.41 15.81 -12.33
N PRO A 174 -10.14 16.24 -12.54
CA PRO A 174 -9.59 17.43 -11.91
C PRO A 174 -10.30 18.74 -12.30
N THR A 175 -10.91 18.78 -13.48
CA THR A 175 -11.60 19.97 -14.01
C THR A 175 -13.13 19.87 -13.86
N THR A 176 -13.65 18.76 -13.35
CA THR A 176 -15.08 18.52 -13.18
C THR A 176 -15.53 18.92 -11.77
N PRO A 177 -16.39 19.95 -11.62
CA PRO A 177 -16.70 20.58 -10.33
C PRO A 177 -17.44 19.70 -9.30
N LEU A 178 -17.89 18.50 -9.68
CA LEU A 178 -18.71 17.62 -8.83
C LEU A 178 -18.01 16.34 -8.37
N MET A 179 -16.78 16.06 -8.81
CA MET A 179 -16.15 14.74 -8.60
C MET A 179 -15.41 14.56 -7.26
N PHE A 180 -15.09 15.64 -6.53
CA PHE A 180 -14.34 15.57 -5.26
C PHE A 180 -14.98 16.31 -4.08
N LYS A 181 -16.30 16.54 -4.11
CA LYS A 181 -17.01 17.12 -2.96
C LYS A 181 -17.22 16.07 -1.86
N SER A 182 -16.16 15.62 -1.20
CA SER A 182 -16.27 15.09 0.15
C SER A 182 -16.26 16.28 1.11
N GLN A 183 -17.40 16.96 1.22
CA GLN A 183 -17.60 17.90 2.32
C GLN A 183 -17.77 17.07 3.59
N ALA A 184 -16.64 16.76 4.24
CA ALA A 184 -16.65 16.39 5.65
C ALA A 184 -17.16 17.62 6.40
N LEU A 185 -18.44 17.59 6.77
CA LEU A 185 -19.02 18.50 7.74
C LEU A 185 -18.32 18.21 9.07
N ILE A 186 -17.29 19.00 9.39
CA ILE A 186 -16.77 19.10 10.74
C ILE A 186 -17.71 20.07 11.46
N SER A 187 -18.60 19.52 12.28
CA SER A 187 -19.28 20.22 13.37
C SER A 187 -18.40 20.23 14.61
#